data_AF-A0A1F9DXJ5-F1
#
_entry.id   AF-A0A1F9DXJ5-F1
#
_cell.length_a   1.000
_cell.length_b   1.000
_cell.length_c   1.000
_cell.angle_alpha   90.00
_cell.angle_beta   90.00
_cell.angle_gamma   90.00
#
_symmetry.space_group_name_H-M   'P 1'
#
loop_
_entity.id
_entity.type
_entity.pdbx_description
1 polymer ?
#
loop_
_entity_poly.entity_id
_entity_poly.type
_entity_poly.pdbx_seq_one_letter_code
_entity_poly.pdbx_strand_id
1 'polypeptide(L)'
;MQKNDPVESIHANMAFHACLAGLTDNTYLINALDEIGDQINLASVRSLEVDSRTHEALEEHERIVTELKRQSLSGALREIEAHIRTTEERVLARIWNSQAPG
;
A
#
# COMPACT_ATOMS: atom_id res chain seq x y z
N MET A 1 5.52 -0.62 -21.92
CA MET A 1 4.88 -0.85 -20.61
C MET A 1 3.62 0.00 -20.59
N GLN A 2 2.44 -0.63 -20.54
CA GLN A 2 1.18 0.11 -20.48
C GLN A 2 1.05 0.70 -19.07
N LYS A 3 1.11 2.03 -19.01
CA LYS A 3 0.60 2.80 -17.87
C LYS A 3 -0.91 2.52 -17.84
N ASN A 4 -1.46 2.00 -16.74
CA ASN A 4 -2.90 1.88 -16.43
C ASN A 4 -3.55 0.47 -16.54
N ASP A 5 -2.88 -0.64 -16.20
CA ASP A 5 -3.61 -1.87 -15.82
C ASP A 5 -3.79 -1.91 -14.28
N PRO A 6 -5.03 -1.80 -13.77
CA PRO A 6 -5.37 -1.94 -12.36
C PRO A 6 -4.84 -3.23 -11.72
N VAL A 7 -4.87 -4.34 -12.47
CA VAL A 7 -4.48 -5.65 -11.97
C VAL A 7 -2.95 -5.73 -11.83
N GLU A 8 -2.21 -5.22 -12.81
CA GLU A 8 -0.75 -5.14 -12.70
C GLU A 8 -0.32 -4.22 -11.55
N SER A 9 -1.04 -3.13 -11.32
CA SER A 9 -0.76 -2.18 -10.25
C SER A 9 -0.96 -2.81 -8.86
N ILE A 10 -2.02 -3.60 -8.72
CA ILE A 10 -2.30 -4.41 -7.52
C ILE A 10 -1.19 -5.44 -7.30
N HIS A 11 -0.79 -6.19 -8.33
CA HIS A 11 0.28 -7.17 -8.21
C HIS A 11 1.62 -6.53 -7.85
N ALA A 12 1.94 -5.37 -8.44
CA ALA A 12 3.16 -4.62 -8.12
C ALA A 12 3.14 -4.11 -6.67
N ASN A 13 1.99 -3.62 -6.18
CA ASN A 13 1.80 -3.23 -4.78
C ASN A 13 2.05 -4.41 -3.82
N MET A 14 1.46 -5.57 -4.11
CA MET A 14 1.66 -6.77 -3.29
C MET A 14 3.10 -7.26 -3.30
N ALA A 15 3.75 -7.27 -4.47
CA ALA A 15 5.15 -7.66 -4.58
C ALA A 15 6.07 -6.73 -3.78
N PHE A 16 5.76 -5.43 -3.72
CA PHE A 16 6.48 -4.47 -2.91
C PHE A 16 6.39 -4.79 -1.41
N HIS A 17 5.19 -5.00 -0.87
CA HIS A 17 4.99 -5.34 0.54
C HIS A 17 5.61 -6.69 0.92
N ALA A 18 5.45 -7.71 0.07
CA ALA A 18 6.05 -9.02 0.28
C ALA A 18 7.58 -8.94 0.33
N CYS A 19 8.19 -8.13 -0.56
CA CYS A 19 9.63 -7.87 -0.53
C CYS A 19 10.06 -7.24 0.80
N LEU A 20 9.36 -6.20 1.27
CA LEU A 20 9.69 -5.54 2.54
C LEU A 20 9.57 -6.48 3.74
N ALA A 21 8.52 -7.30 3.83
CA ALA A 21 8.40 -8.26 4.91
C ALA A 21 9.45 -9.38 4.82
N GLY A 22 9.78 -9.85 3.61
CA GLY A 22 10.85 -10.81 3.39
C GLY A 22 12.21 -10.33 3.91
N LEU A 23 12.49 -9.03 3.86
CA LEU A 23 13.72 -8.45 4.42
C LEU A 23 13.80 -8.54 5.95
N THR A 24 12.68 -8.76 6.65
CA THR A 24 12.64 -8.83 8.12
C THR A 24 12.90 -10.23 8.68
N ASP A 25 12.86 -11.26 7.82
CA ASP A 25 12.86 -12.68 8.21
C ASP A 25 11.82 -13.03 9.30
N ASN A 26 10.76 -12.22 9.39
CA ASN A 26 9.72 -12.35 10.40
C ASN A 26 8.47 -12.99 9.78
N THR A 27 8.34 -14.31 9.98
CA THR A 27 7.23 -15.11 9.44
C THR A 27 5.85 -14.58 9.87
N TYR A 28 5.74 -13.96 11.05
CA TYR A 28 4.49 -13.35 11.48
C TYR A 28 4.12 -12.14 10.61
N LEU A 29 5.07 -11.25 10.33
CA LEU A 29 4.82 -10.08 9.47
C LEU A 29 4.55 -10.47 8.02
N ILE A 30 5.25 -11.49 7.52
CA ILE A 30 5.04 -12.03 6.17
C ILE A 30 3.61 -12.56 6.04
N ASN A 31 3.17 -13.41 6.97
CA ASN A 31 1.83 -14.00 6.93
C ASN A 31 0.72 -12.95 7.14
N ALA A 32 0.95 -11.97 8.02
CA ALA A 32 -0.02 -10.91 8.25
C ALA A 32 -0.25 -10.03 7.01
N LEU A 33 0.81 -9.72 6.24
CA LEU A 33 0.68 -8.96 5.01
C LEU A 33 0.03 -9.74 3.88
N ASP A 34 0.23 -11.06 3.83
CA ASP A 34 -0.44 -11.95 2.88
C ASP A 34 -1.96 -11.93 3.10
N GLU A 35 -2.38 -12.10 4.37
CA GLU A 35 -3.79 -12.11 4.77
C GLU A 35 -4.48 -10.73 4.59
N ILE A 36 -3.77 -9.64 4.89
CA ILE A 36 -4.29 -8.27 4.74
C ILE A 36 -4.33 -7.85 3.26
N GLY A 37 -3.37 -8.29 2.46
CA GLY A 37 -3.25 -7.98 1.03
C GLY A 37 -4.49 -8.38 0.24
N ASP A 38 -5.09 -9.52 0.56
CA ASP A 38 -6.31 -10.01 -0.06
C ASP A 38 -7.52 -9.08 0.19
N GLN A 39 -7.60 -8.43 1.35
CA GLN A 39 -8.73 -7.56 1.70
C GLN A 39 -8.61 -6.14 1.13
N ILE A 40 -7.41 -5.55 1.12
CA ILE A 40 -7.17 -4.20 0.59
C ILE A 40 -7.37 -4.16 -0.94
N ASN A 41 -7.01 -5.24 -1.63
CA ASN A 41 -7.17 -5.32 -3.09
C ASN A 41 -8.62 -5.53 -3.53
N LEU A 42 -9.41 -6.32 -2.79
CA LEU A 42 -10.82 -6.54 -3.08
C LEU A 42 -11.64 -5.23 -3.03
N ALA A 43 -11.25 -4.31 -2.14
CA ALA A 43 -11.85 -2.98 -2.02
C ALA A 43 -11.40 -2.04 -3.16
N SER A 44 -10.15 -2.13 -3.60
CA SER A 44 -9.56 -1.28 -4.64
C SER A 44 -10.09 -1.59 -6.05
N VAL A 45 -10.32 -2.86 -6.39
CA VAL A 45 -10.88 -3.29 -7.70
C VAL A 45 -12.28 -2.75 -7.97
N ARG A 46 -13.04 -2.37 -6.92
CA ARG A 46 -14.45 -1.96 -7.03
C ARG A 46 -14.67 -0.45 -7.19
N SER A 47 -13.64 0.40 -7.19
CA SER A 47 -13.80 1.86 -7.27
C SER A 47 -13.32 2.40 -8.62
N LEU A 48 -13.97 3.45 -9.14
CA LEU A 48 -13.59 4.17 -10.36
C LEU A 48 -12.37 5.12 -10.16
N GLU A 49 -11.75 5.12 -8.98
CA GLU A 49 -10.65 6.03 -8.59
C GLU A 49 -9.27 5.35 -8.63
N VAL A 50 -9.16 4.18 -9.27
CA VAL A 50 -7.95 3.35 -9.30
C VAL A 50 -6.70 4.14 -9.72
N ASP A 51 -6.82 5.04 -10.70
CA ASP A 51 -5.67 5.72 -11.28
C ASP A 51 -5.00 6.72 -10.31
N SER A 52 -5.78 7.54 -9.59
CA SER A 52 -5.22 8.55 -8.68
C SER A 52 -4.55 7.90 -7.48
N ARG A 53 -5.18 6.86 -6.89
CA ARG A 53 -4.61 6.17 -5.72
C ARG A 53 -3.35 5.38 -6.08
N THR A 54 -3.36 4.74 -7.25
CA THR A 54 -2.20 3.98 -7.73
C THR A 54 -0.97 4.89 -7.86
N HIS A 55 -1.17 6.12 -8.32
CA HIS A 55 -0.10 7.10 -8.44
C HIS A 55 0.44 7.54 -7.08
N GLU A 56 -0.43 7.92 -6.14
CA GLU A 56 -0.03 8.32 -4.79
C GLU A 56 0.69 7.19 -4.03
N ALA A 57 0.22 5.94 -4.16
CA ALA A 57 0.86 4.77 -3.55
C ALA A 57 2.27 4.55 -4.11
N LEU A 58 2.44 4.74 -5.41
CA LEU A 58 3.75 4.64 -6.05
C LEU A 58 4.71 5.71 -5.51
N GLU A 59 4.27 6.96 -5.35
CA GLU A 59 5.09 8.02 -4.77
C GLU A 59 5.46 7.72 -3.30
N GLU A 60 4.53 7.18 -2.51
CA GLU A 60 4.80 6.71 -1.14
C GLU A 60 5.89 5.63 -1.14
N HIS A 61 5.79 4.63 -2.01
CA HIS A 61 6.79 3.56 -2.13
C HIS A 61 8.16 4.08 -2.56
N GLU A 62 8.21 5.01 -3.52
CA GLU A 62 9.47 5.62 -3.98
C GLU A 62 10.20 6.35 -2.84
N ARG A 63 9.46 7.03 -1.96
CA ARG A 63 10.04 7.67 -0.76
C ARG A 63 10.62 6.65 0.20
N ILE A 64 9.90 5.56 0.48
CA ILE A 64 10.39 4.45 1.33
C ILE A 64 11.68 3.87 0.73
N VAL A 65 11.69 3.54 -0.56
CA VAL A 65 12.86 2.98 -1.25
C VAL A 65 14.04 3.96 -1.21
N THR A 66 13.79 5.26 -1.35
CA THR A 66 14.83 6.29 -1.28
C THR A 66 15.52 6.32 0.08
N GLU A 67 14.76 6.26 1.17
CA GLU A 67 15.34 6.23 2.52
C GLU A 67 16.05 4.90 2.83
N LEU A 68 15.52 3.77 2.34
CA LEU A 68 16.20 2.47 2.43
C LEU A 68 17.54 2.46 1.69
N LYS A 69 17.59 3.00 0.46
CA LYS A 69 18.83 3.14 -0.32
C LYS A 69 19.87 4.01 0.38
N ARG A 70 19.42 5.00 1.13
CA ARG A 70 20.27 5.88 1.96
C ARG A 70 20.67 5.25 3.29
N GLN A 71 20.20 4.03 3.59
CA GLN A 71 20.39 3.36 4.87
C GLN A 71 19.92 4.22 6.07
N SER A 72 18.90 5.05 5.83
CA SER A 72 18.33 5.96 6.80
C SER A 72 17.24 5.22 7.58
N LEU A 73 17.58 4.62 8.72
CA LEU A 73 16.59 3.89 9.53
C LEU A 73 15.45 4.79 9.98
N SER A 74 15.76 6.00 10.47
CA SER A 74 14.76 6.97 10.92
C SER A 74 13.90 7.50 9.76
N GLY A 75 14.50 7.68 8.59
CA GLY A 75 13.78 8.05 7.38
C GLY A 75 12.83 6.96 6.91
N ALA A 76 13.33 5.72 6.78
CA ALA A 76 12.53 4.58 6.36
C ALA A 76 11.35 4.34 7.32
N LEU A 77 11.59 4.43 8.64
CA LEU A 77 10.53 4.30 9.64
C LEU A 77 9.45 5.37 9.47
N ARG A 78 9.85 6.64 9.29
CA ARG A 78 8.93 7.75 9.09
C ARG A 78 8.07 7.57 7.83
N GLU A 79 8.69 7.23 6.71
CA GLU A 79 7.96 7.06 5.44
C GLU A 79 7.01 5.85 5.48
N ILE A 80 7.41 4.75 6.12
CA ILE A 80 6.54 3.57 6.32
C ILE A 80 5.35 3.93 7.23
N GLU A 81 5.59 4.62 8.35
CA GLU A 81 4.51 5.03 9.25
C GLU A 81 3.53 5.98 8.53
N ALA A 82 4.04 6.94 7.75
CA ALA A 82 3.20 7.83 6.96
C ALA A 82 2.35 7.07 5.95
N HIS A 83 2.93 6.11 5.22
CA HIS A 83 2.21 5.26 4.25
C HIS A 83 1.06 4.47 4.92
N ILE A 84 1.32 3.88 6.10
CA ILE A 84 0.29 3.14 6.85
C ILE A 84 -0.84 4.08 7.28
N ARG A 85 -0.52 5.25 7.85
CA ARG A 85 -1.52 6.24 8.31
C ARG A 85 -2.37 6.77 7.16
N THR A 86 -1.76 7.11 6.03
CA THR A 86 -2.50 7.57 4.83
C THR A 86 -3.43 6.48 4.31
N THR A 87 -3.00 5.22 4.34
CA THR A 87 -3.85 4.09 3.93
C THR A 87 -5.01 3.90 4.91
N GLU A 88 -4.76 3.97 6.22
CA GLU A 88 -5.78 3.87 7.28
C GLU A 88 -6.85 4.97 7.13
N GLU A 89 -6.45 6.24 7.06
CA GLU A 89 -7.35 7.38 6.91
C GLU A 89 -8.29 7.22 5.71
N ARG A 90 -7.77 6.71 4.60
CA ARG A 90 -8.55 6.48 3.37
C ARG A 90 -9.52 5.31 3.50
N VAL A 91 -9.08 4.21 4.08
CA VAL A 91 -9.96 3.05 4.34
C VAL A 91 -11.11 3.46 5.24
N LEU A 92 -10.82 4.19 6.33
CA LEU A 92 -11.84 4.69 7.24
C LEU A 92 -12.79 5.68 6.56
N ALA A 93 -12.28 6.64 5.79
CA ALA A 93 -13.11 7.58 5.02
C ALA A 93 -14.06 6.85 4.07
N ARG A 94 -13.61 5.76 3.43
CA ARG A 94 -14.45 4.94 2.55
C ARG A 94 -15.52 4.18 3.32
N ILE A 95 -15.19 3.59 4.47
CA ILE A 95 -16.17 2.91 5.32
C ILE A 95 -17.25 3.90 5.77
N TRP A 96 -16.88 5.11 6.21
CA TRP A 96 -17.83 6.15 6.59
C TRP A 96 -18.72 6.60 5.42
N ASN A 97 -18.13 6.86 4.25
CA ASN A 97 -18.90 7.27 3.06
C ASN A 97 -19.84 6.17 2.55
N SER A 98 -19.50 4.90 2.76
CA SER A 98 -20.35 3.76 2.38
C SER A 98 -21.53 3.54 3.35
N GLN A 99 -21.51 4.15 4.53
CA GLN A 99 -22.57 4.05 5.54
C GLN A 99 -23.45 5.31 5.65
N ALA A 100 -23.18 6.37 4.88
CA ALA A 100 -24.03 7.55 4.84
C ALA A 100 -25.38 7.21 4.15
N PRO A 101 -26.54 7.42 4.80
CA PRO A 101 -27.82 7.29 4.12
C PRO A 101 -27.93 8.37 3.04
N GLY A 102 -28.29 7.94 1.82
CA GLY A 102 -28.57 8.84 0.70
C GLY A 102 -29.83 9.67 0.89
#